data_AF-A0A7X7KJI9-F1
#
_entry.id   AF-A0A7X7KJI9-F1
#
_cell.length_a   1.000
_cell.length_b   1.000
_cell.length_c   1.000
_cell.angle_alpha   90.00
_cell.angle_beta   90.00
_cell.angle_gamma   90.00
#
_symmetry.space_group_name_H-M   'P 1'
#
loop_
_entity.id
_entity.type
_entity.pdbx_description
1 polymer ?
#
loop_
_entity_poly.entity_id
_entity_poly.type
_entity_poly.pdbx_seq_one_letter_code
_entity_poly.pdbx_strand_id
1 'polypeptide(L)' 'LMLQKAQVVITPGAGFGACGQGYIRISAFNDADKVREAMTRLQAALPKR' A
#
# COMPACT_ATOMS: atom_id res chain seq x y z
N LEU A 1 5.84 -4.90 -6.33
CA LEU A 1 6.32 -4.56 -4.96
C LEU A 1 5.21 -4.81 -3.93
N MET A 2 4.13 -4.03 -3.91
CA MET A 2 3.11 -4.12 -2.85
C MET A 2 2.37 -5.47 -2.82
N LEU A 3 1.59 -5.81 -3.85
CA LEU A 3 0.84 -7.07 -3.86
C LEU A 3 1.77 -8.29 -3.95
N GLN A 4 2.66 -8.32 -4.94
CA GLN A 4 3.47 -9.50 -5.22
C GLN A 4 4.52 -9.83 -4.15
N LYS A 5 5.12 -8.82 -3.48
CA LYS A 5 6.15 -9.05 -2.44
C LYS A 5 5.61 -8.88 -1.03
N ALA A 6 4.94 -7.75 -0.76
CA ALA A 6 4.42 -7.49 0.59
C ALA A 6 3.09 -8.21 0.88
N GLN A 7 2.43 -8.78 -0.13
CA GLN A 7 1.10 -9.40 0.01
C GLN A 7 0.06 -8.40 0.58
N VAL A 8 0.18 -7.13 0.18
CA VAL A 8 -0.75 -6.04 0.56
C VAL A 8 -1.42 -5.47 -0.68
N VAL A 9 -2.75 -5.51 -0.69
CA VAL A 9 -3.58 -4.89 -1.74
C VAL A 9 -3.65 -3.38 -1.48
N ILE A 10 -3.46 -2.59 -2.54
CA ILE A 10 -3.62 -1.13 -2.54
C ILE A 10 -4.47 -0.71 -3.74
N THR A 11 -5.02 0.50 -3.70
CA THR A 11 -5.69 1.08 -4.87
C THR A 11 -4.72 2.00 -5.62
N PRO A 12 -4.40 1.75 -6.90
CA PRO A 12 -3.59 2.67 -7.70
C PRO A 12 -4.28 4.03 -7.83
N GLY A 13 -3.52 5.11 -7.64
CA GLY A 13 -4.03 6.48 -7.72
C GLY A 13 -4.54 6.84 -9.12
N ALA A 14 -4.02 6.20 -10.17
CA ALA A 14 -4.50 6.35 -11.54
C ALA A 14 -6.01 6.10 -11.70
N GLY A 15 -6.60 5.25 -10.85
CA GLY A 15 -8.05 5.02 -10.82
C GLY A 15 -8.89 6.21 -10.33
N PHE A 16 -8.25 7.25 -9.79
CA PHE A 16 -8.88 8.48 -9.30
C PHE A 16 -8.69 9.67 -10.26
N GLY A 17 -8.21 9.43 -11.49
CA GLY A 17 -8.02 10.45 -12.52
C GLY A 17 -6.58 10.94 -12.65
N ALA A 18 -6.37 11.93 -13.52
CA ALA A 18 -5.03 12.40 -13.90
C ALA A 18 -4.18 12.85 -12.71
N CYS A 19 -4.78 13.54 -11.73
CA CYS A 19 -4.11 14.01 -10.52
C CYS A 19 -3.68 12.88 -9.56
N GLY A 20 -4.23 11.67 -9.73
CA GLY A 20 -3.84 10.52 -8.92
C GLY A 20 -2.65 9.74 -9.49
N GLN A 21 -2.13 10.11 -10.66
CA GLN A 21 -0.97 9.43 -11.22
C GLN A 21 0.27 9.57 -10.34
N GLY A 22 1.01 8.47 -10.18
CA GLY A 22 2.16 8.39 -9.28
C GLY A 22 1.81 8.23 -7.79
N TYR A 23 0.53 8.29 -7.42
CA TYR A 23 0.07 8.08 -6.05
C TYR A 23 -0.60 6.72 -5.86
N ILE A 24 -0.77 6.35 -4.60
CA ILE A 24 -1.52 5.17 -4.17
C ILE A 24 -2.46 5.55 -3.03
N ARG A 25 -3.58 4.85 -2.92
CA ARG A 25 -4.48 4.95 -1.77
C ARG A 25 -4.38 3.70 -0.91
N ILE A 26 -4.23 3.91 0.39
CA ILE A 26 -4.28 2.87 1.42
C ILE A 26 -5.51 3.14 2.30
N SER A 27 -6.29 2.10 2.57
CA SER A 27 -7.42 2.17 3.50
C SER A 27 -6.96 1.84 4.91
N ALA A 28 -7.44 2.59 5.91
CA ALA A 28 -7.24 2.27 7.32
C ALA A 28 -8.37 1.39 7.91
N PHE A 29 -9.37 1.03 7.11
CA PHE A 29 -10.49 0.19 7.56
C PHE A 29 -10.09 -1.28 7.64
N ASN A 30 -9.69 -1.71 8.83
CA ASN A 30 -9.56 -3.11 9.23
C ASN A 30 -9.29 -3.18 10.75
N ASP A 31 -9.09 -4.38 11.27
CA ASP A 31 -8.52 -4.58 12.61
C ASP A 31 -7.15 -3.91 12.72
N ALA A 32 -6.91 -3.21 13.83
CA ALA A 32 -5.69 -2.42 14.03
C ALA A 32 -4.41 -3.25 13.87
N ASP A 33 -4.41 -4.51 14.30
CA ASP A 33 -3.24 -5.38 14.20
C ASP A 33 -2.94 -5.80 12.76
N LYS A 34 -3.97 -6.04 11.94
CA LYS A 34 -3.81 -6.31 10.51
C LYS A 34 -3.27 -5.08 9.78
N VAL A 35 -3.71 -3.89 10.17
CA VAL A 35 -3.18 -2.63 9.61
C VAL A 35 -1.69 -2.49 9.96
N ARG A 36 -1.31 -2.71 11.22
CA ARG A 36 0.10 -2.67 11.65
C ARG A 36 0.96 -3.68 10.87
N GLU A 37 0.49 -4.92 10.75
CA GLU A 37 1.18 -5.96 10.00
C GLU A 37 1.38 -5.57 8.54
N ALA A 38 0.33 -5.06 7.87
CA ALA A 38 0.42 -4.60 6.50
C ALA A 38 1.47 -3.48 6.33
N MET A 39 1.54 -2.53 7.27
CA MET A 39 2.54 -1.45 7.24
C MET A 39 3.96 -1.98 7.42
N THR A 40 4.18 -2.93 8.33
CA THR A 40 5.49 -3.59 8.51
C THR A 40 5.93 -4.34 7.24
N ARG A 41 5.03 -5.10 6.60
CA ARG A 41 5.33 -5.80 5.35
C ARG A 41 5.67 -4.84 4.21
N LEU A 42 4.94 -3.72 4.10
CA LEU A 42 5.23 -2.68 3.11
C LEU A 42 6.62 -2.08 3.33
N GLN A 43 6.96 -1.74 4.58
CA GLN A 43 8.28 -1.19 4.90
C GLN A 43 9.42 -2.15 4.52
N ALA A 44 9.26 -3.45 4.80
CA ALA A 44 10.26 -4.46 4.46
C ALA A 44 10.42 -4.68 2.94
N ALA A 45 9.35 -4.50 2.16
CA ALA A 45 9.36 -4.69 0.70
C ALA A 45 9.88 -3.48 -0.08
N LEU A 46 9.93 -2.30 0.54
CA LEU A 46 10.44 -1.08 -0.09
C LEU A 46 11.97 -1.12 -0.21
N PRO A 47 12.54 -0.54 -1.29
CA PRO A 47 13.98 -0.38 -1.40
C PRO A 47 14.52 0.44 -0.24
N LYS A 48 15.64 0.00 0.35
CA LYS A 48 16.38 0.84 1.30
C LYS A 48 16.97 2.02 0.52
N ARG A 49 16.77 3.22 1.04
CA ARG A 49 17.44 4.43 0.53
C ARG A 49 18.90 4.44 0.95
#